data_AF-A0AAV3NYG1-F1
#
_entry.id   AF-A0AAV3NYG1-F1
#
_cell.length_a   1.000
_cell.length_b   1.000
_cell.length_c   1.000
_cell.angle_alpha   90.00
_cell.angle_beta   90.00
_cell.angle_gamma   90.00
#
_symmetry.space_group_name_H-M   'P 1'
#
loop_
_entity.id
_entity.type
_entity.pdbx_description
1 polymer ?
#
loop_
_entity_poly.entity_id
_entity_poly.type
_entity_poly.pdbx_seq_one_letter_code
_entity_poly.pdbx_strand_id
1 'polypeptide(L)'
;MRVHQAKNRIGHMHNNEGVLVENYDKVKAIILEYYEKFFAARSISANHKESLCKVVNDREIESVMLNMKKGTAPGLDGFSVEFYRDAWATVKESVVEAMQTFFATSVMPRYVNNTTISLIPKV
;
A
#
# COMPACT_ATOMS: atom_id res chain seq x y z
N MET A 1 7.75 22.16 -11.48
CA MET A 1 6.94 20.94 -11.72
C MET A 1 5.47 21.33 -11.67
N ARG A 2 4.78 21.41 -12.82
CA ARG A 2 3.36 21.78 -12.88
C ARG A 2 2.52 20.51 -12.69
N VAL A 3 1.84 20.42 -11.56
CA VAL A 3 0.88 19.34 -11.28
C VAL A 3 -0.41 19.65 -12.00
N HIS A 4 -0.72 18.91 -13.06
CA HIS A 4 -2.03 18.94 -13.70
C HIS A 4 -2.95 18.00 -12.89
N GLN A 5 -3.53 18.50 -11.80
CA GLN A 5 -4.61 17.78 -11.12
C GLN A 5 -5.90 18.01 -11.89
N ALA A 6 -6.16 17.17 -12.89
CA ALA A 6 -7.51 17.02 -13.41
C ALA A 6 -8.38 16.42 -12.28
N LYS A 7 -9.31 17.22 -11.73
CA LYS A 7 -10.28 16.73 -10.75
C LYS A 7 -11.39 16.00 -11.49
N ASN A 8 -11.24 14.68 -11.65
CA ASN A 8 -12.30 13.83 -12.18
C ASN A 8 -13.53 13.91 -11.27
N ARG A 9 -14.66 14.33 -11.82
CA ARG A 9 -15.96 14.38 -11.12
C ARG A 9 -16.91 13.42 -11.82
N ILE A 10 -17.50 12.50 -11.05
CA ILE A 10 -18.58 11.64 -11.52
C ILE A 10 -19.87 12.46 -11.41
N GLY A 11 -20.39 12.94 -12.55
CA GLY A 11 -21.62 13.73 -12.59
C GLY A 11 -22.89 12.90 -12.53
N HIS A 12 -22.84 11.67 -13.08
CA HIS A 12 -24.00 10.80 -13.24
C HIS A 12 -23.60 9.34 -13.06
N MET A 13 -24.49 8.51 -12.52
CA MET A 13 -24.25 7.08 -12.32
C MET A 13 -25.57 6.30 -12.42
N HIS A 14 -25.53 5.08 -12.96
CA HIS A 14 -26.68 4.17 -12.88
C HIS A 14 -26.69 3.48 -11.51
N ASN A 15 -27.86 3.42 -10.87
CA ASN A 15 -28.06 2.59 -9.69
C ASN A 15 -28.19 1.10 -10.08
N ASN A 16 -28.34 0.21 -9.10
CA ASN A 16 -28.49 -1.23 -9.31
C ASN A 16 -29.77 -1.63 -10.08
N GLU A 17 -30.71 -0.70 -10.27
CA GLU A 17 -31.97 -0.88 -11.01
C GLU A 17 -31.86 -0.35 -12.45
N GLY A 18 -30.68 0.15 -12.86
CA GLY A 18 -30.45 0.73 -14.19
C GLY A 18 -30.92 2.18 -14.34
N VAL A 19 -31.34 2.84 -13.25
CA VAL A 19 -31.84 4.22 -13.27
C VAL A 19 -30.67 5.19 -13.22
N LEU A 20 -30.65 6.17 -14.14
CA LEU A 20 -29.64 7.22 -14.18
C LEU A 20 -29.87 8.22 -13.05
N VAL A 21 -28.83 8.45 -12.27
CA VAL A 21 -28.88 9.35 -11.12
C VAL A 21 -27.99 10.54 -11.39
N GLU A 22 -28.64 11.71 -11.46
CA GLU A 22 -28.01 12.99 -11.77
C GLU A 22 -28.11 13.93 -10.56
N ASN A 23 -27.21 13.74 -9.59
CA ASN A 23 -26.98 14.64 -8.46
C ASN A 23 -25.79 14.11 -7.64
N TYR A 24 -24.84 14.96 -7.27
CA TYR A 24 -23.70 14.59 -6.44
C TYR A 24 -24.10 13.90 -5.12
N ASP A 25 -25.13 14.39 -4.42
CA ASP A 25 -25.56 13.82 -3.14
C ASP A 25 -26.14 12.41 -3.32
N LYS A 26 -26.88 12.20 -4.41
CA LYS A 26 -27.45 10.89 -4.74
C LYS A 26 -26.39 9.91 -5.23
N VAL A 27 -25.44 10.36 -6.06
CA VAL A 27 -24.29 9.56 -6.50
C VAL A 27 -23.45 9.14 -5.30
N LYS A 28 -23.17 10.06 -4.36
CA LYS A 28 -22.47 9.77 -3.11
C LYS A 28 -23.21 8.72 -2.29
N ALA A 29 -24.54 8.86 -2.13
CA ALA A 29 -25.34 7.90 -1.37
C ALA A 29 -25.26 6.48 -1.95
N ILE A 30 -25.35 6.33 -3.28
CA ILE A 30 -25.29 5.01 -3.93
C ILE A 30 -23.90 4.39 -3.78
N ILE A 31 -22.83 5.19 -3.90
CA ILE A 31 -21.46 4.72 -3.69
C ILE A 31 -21.30 4.21 -2.25
N LEU A 32 -21.78 4.97 -1.26
CA LEU A 32 -21.71 4.58 0.14
C LEU A 32 -22.49 3.30 0.41
N GLU A 33 -23.74 3.22 -0.07
CA GLU A 33 -24.57 2.02 0.07
C GLU A 33 -23.92 0.79 -0.56
N TYR A 34 -23.34 0.94 -1.75
CA TYR A 34 -22.60 -0.14 -2.42
C TYR A 34 -21.43 -0.62 -1.56
N TYR A 35 -20.58 0.29 -1.08
CA TYR A 35 -19.41 -0.09 -0.29
C TYR A 35 -19.78 -0.62 1.09
N GLU A 36 -20.81 -0.10 1.75
CA GLU A 36 -21.34 -0.65 3.00
C GLU A 36 -21.77 -2.11 2.80
N LYS A 37 -22.56 -2.40 1.75
CA LYS A 37 -22.95 -3.78 1.42
C LYS A 37 -21.75 -4.64 1.03
N PHE A 38 -20.84 -4.11 0.22
CA PHE A 38 -19.65 -4.83 -0.25
C PHE A 38 -18.74 -5.22 0.91
N PHE A 39 -18.50 -4.31 1.86
CA PHE A 39 -17.66 -4.58 3.03
C PHE A 39 -18.39 -5.40 4.09
N ALA A 40 -19.70 -5.24 4.27
CA ALA A 40 -20.49 -6.08 5.17
C ALA A 40 -20.47 -7.56 4.75
N ALA A 41 -20.53 -7.84 3.44
CA ALA A 41 -20.44 -9.19 2.90
C ALA A 41 -19.04 -9.82 3.03
N ARG A 42 -17.99 -9.00 3.22
CA ARG A 42 -16.59 -9.43 3.30
C ARG A 42 -15.99 -9.09 4.66
N SER A 43 -16.64 -9.58 5.71
CA SER A 43 -16.10 -9.47 7.07
C SER A 43 -15.09 -10.60 7.33
N ILE A 44 -13.87 -10.22 7.70
CA ILE A 44 -12.87 -11.17 8.19
C ILE A 44 -13.26 -11.68 9.59
N SER A 45 -12.95 -12.96 9.88
CA SER A 45 -13.22 -13.57 11.19
C SER A 45 -12.59 -12.78 12.33
N ALA A 46 -13.14 -12.88 13.55
CA ALA A 46 -12.59 -12.22 14.73
C ALA A 46 -11.09 -12.53 14.93
N ASN A 47 -10.71 -13.80 14.75
CA ASN A 47 -9.31 -14.25 14.85
C ASN A 47 -8.40 -13.58 13.79
N HIS A 48 -8.92 -13.36 12.57
CA HIS A 48 -8.17 -12.65 11.54
C HIS A 48 -8.00 -11.17 11.90
N LYS A 49 -9.04 -10.52 12.45
CA LYS A 49 -8.96 -9.12 12.91
C LYS A 49 -7.88 -8.98 13.99
N GLU A 50 -7.92 -9.86 14.98
CA GLU A 50 -6.92 -9.88 16.04
C GLU A 50 -5.51 -10.10 15.47
N SER A 51 -5.35 -11.07 14.54
CA SER A 51 -4.06 -11.34 13.91
C SER A 51 -3.49 -10.15 13.14
N LEU A 52 -4.32 -9.40 12.42
CA LEU A 52 -3.89 -8.22 11.65
C LEU A 52 -3.51 -7.03 12.54
N CYS A 53 -4.01 -7.00 13.77
CA CYS A 53 -3.68 -5.95 14.76
C CYS A 53 -2.46 -6.30 15.63
N LYS A 54 -1.86 -7.48 15.45
CA LYS A 54 -0.65 -7.86 16.20
C LYS A 54 0.55 -7.04 15.74
N VAL A 55 1.46 -6.78 16.67
CA VAL A 55 2.76 -6.19 16.35
C VAL A 55 3.52 -7.15 15.45
N VAL A 56 4.09 -6.61 14.37
CA VAL A 56 4.90 -7.37 13.44
C VAL A 56 6.15 -7.87 14.16
N ASN A 57 6.39 -9.18 14.09
CA ASN A 57 7.53 -9.80 14.76
C ASN A 57 8.75 -9.96 13.85
N ASP A 58 9.91 -10.15 14.46
CA ASP A 58 11.20 -10.27 13.77
C ASP A 58 11.21 -11.38 12.71
N ARG A 59 10.53 -12.50 12.96
CA ARG A 59 10.49 -13.64 12.03
C ARG A 59 9.66 -13.32 10.81
N GLU A 60 8.57 -12.55 10.96
CA GLU A 60 7.78 -12.07 9.83
C GLU A 60 8.62 -11.15 8.95
N ILE A 61 9.35 -10.21 9.55
CA ILE A 61 10.21 -9.26 8.84
C ILE A 61 11.33 -10.02 8.10
N GLU A 62 12.03 -10.91 8.79
CA GLU A 62 13.08 -11.74 8.22
C GLU A 62 12.57 -12.61 7.08
N SER A 63 11.42 -13.28 7.26
CA SER A 63 10.79 -14.09 6.23
C SER A 63 10.47 -13.26 4.98
N VAL A 64 9.91 -12.06 5.14
CA VAL A 64 9.62 -11.17 4.02
C VAL A 64 10.92 -10.77 3.31
N MET A 65 11.92 -10.28 4.04
CA MET A 65 13.19 -9.81 3.48
C MET A 65 13.91 -10.89 2.68
N LEU A 66 13.95 -12.12 3.19
CA LEU A 66 14.63 -13.24 2.51
C LEU A 66 13.86 -13.77 1.30
N ASN A 67 12.54 -13.62 1.28
CA ASN A 67 11.67 -14.02 0.17
C ASN A 67 11.42 -12.91 -0.86
N MET A 68 11.99 -11.72 -0.69
CA MET A 68 11.87 -10.65 -1.69
C MET A 68 12.45 -11.10 -3.05
N LYS A 69 11.76 -10.70 -4.11
CA LYS A 69 12.13 -11.02 -5.49
C LYS A 69 13.47 -10.37 -5.84
N LYS A 70 14.38 -11.17 -6.41
CA LYS A 70 15.67 -10.72 -6.96
C LYS A 70 15.49 -9.99 -8.29
N GLY A 71 16.49 -9.21 -8.67
CA GLY A 71 16.55 -8.49 -9.94
C GLY A 71 15.60 -7.28 -10.01
N THR A 72 15.17 -6.75 -8.86
CA THR A 72 14.46 -5.48 -8.79
C THR A 72 15.45 -4.34 -8.87
N ALA A 73 15.06 -3.22 -9.50
CA ALA A 73 15.88 -2.01 -9.48
C ALA A 73 16.12 -1.55 -8.03
N PRO A 74 17.34 -1.09 -7.69
CA PRO A 74 17.63 -0.59 -6.36
C PRO A 74 16.87 0.71 -6.08
N GLY A 75 16.74 1.03 -4.79
CA GLY A 75 16.21 2.32 -4.35
C GLY A 75 17.16 3.48 -4.69
N LEU A 76 16.79 4.67 -4.23
CA LEU A 76 17.65 5.85 -4.33
C LEU A 76 18.96 5.74 -3.53
N ASP A 77 19.02 4.81 -2.59
CA ASP A 77 20.19 4.44 -1.83
C ASP A 77 21.19 3.58 -2.62
N GLY A 78 20.79 3.03 -3.76
CA GLY A 78 21.61 2.15 -4.60
C GLY A 78 21.73 0.72 -4.08
N PHE A 79 21.05 0.35 -2.98
CA PHE A 79 21.07 -1.00 -2.45
C PHE A 79 19.97 -1.85 -3.08
N SER A 80 20.35 -3.01 -3.61
CA SER A 80 19.39 -3.95 -4.18
C SER A 80 18.83 -4.90 -3.11
N VAL A 81 17.78 -5.65 -3.46
CA VAL A 81 17.23 -6.70 -2.60
C VAL A 81 18.29 -7.76 -2.26
N GLU A 82 19.18 -8.08 -3.20
CA GLU A 82 20.30 -9.01 -2.99
C GLU A 82 21.24 -8.50 -1.90
N PHE A 83 21.56 -7.20 -1.89
CA PHE A 83 22.38 -6.62 -0.82
C PHE A 83 21.78 -6.87 0.56
N TYR A 84 20.48 -6.55 0.74
CA TYR A 84 19.82 -6.75 2.04
C TYR A 84 19.76 -8.22 2.46
N ARG A 85 19.62 -9.13 1.51
CA ARG A 85 19.61 -10.57 1.77
C ARG A 85 20.98 -11.10 2.14
N ASP A 86 22.00 -10.72 1.38
CA ASP A 86 23.36 -11.22 1.55
C ASP A 86 24.02 -10.60 2.80
N ALA A 87 23.72 -9.33 3.10
CA ALA A 87 24.18 -8.61 4.28
C ALA A 87 23.20 -8.70 5.47
N TRP A 88 22.22 -9.62 5.44
CA TRP A 88 21.14 -9.67 6.43
C TRP A 88 21.65 -9.76 7.87
N ALA A 89 22.70 -10.56 8.12
CA ALA A 89 23.32 -10.68 9.44
C ALA A 89 23.86 -9.33 10.00
N THR A 90 24.19 -8.38 9.12
CA THR A 90 24.67 -7.04 9.50
C THR A 90 23.52 -6.04 9.63
N VAL A 91 22.54 -6.07 8.74
CA VAL A 91 21.48 -5.05 8.67
C VAL A 91 20.21 -5.42 9.43
N LYS A 92 20.07 -6.67 9.89
CA LYS A 92 18.85 -7.21 10.53
C LYS A 92 18.32 -6.31 11.64
N GLU A 93 19.17 -5.93 12.59
CA GLU A 93 18.75 -5.16 13.77
C GLU A 93 18.13 -3.82 13.36
N SER A 94 18.82 -3.07 12.49
CA SER A 94 18.34 -1.77 12.01
C SER A 94 17.06 -1.88 11.17
N VAL A 95 16.93 -2.92 10.34
CA VAL A 95 15.72 -3.14 9.53
C VAL A 95 14.54 -3.51 10.42
N VAL A 96 14.73 -4.42 11.38
CA VAL A 96 13.68 -4.83 12.31
C VAL A 96 13.19 -3.66 13.16
N GLU A 97 14.12 -2.89 13.73
CA GLU A 97 13.80 -1.70 14.53
C GLU A 97 13.01 -0.67 13.70
N ALA A 98 13.44 -0.40 12.46
CA ALA A 98 12.76 0.53 11.59
C ALA A 98 11.33 0.10 11.26
N MET A 99 11.11 -1.20 10.97
CA MET A 99 9.78 -1.73 10.68
C MET A 99 8.88 -1.70 11.92
N GLN A 100 9.37 -2.14 13.07
CA GLN A 100 8.59 -2.12 14.32
C GLN A 100 8.22 -0.70 14.73
N THR A 101 9.16 0.25 14.60
CA THR A 101 8.89 1.68 14.85
C THR A 101 7.83 2.22 13.90
N PHE A 102 7.89 1.86 12.61
CA PHE A 102 6.88 2.25 11.63
C PHE A 102 5.49 1.71 12.01
N PHE A 103 5.37 0.43 12.34
CA PHE A 103 4.07 -0.15 12.73
C PHE A 103 3.54 0.39 14.06
N ALA A 104 4.41 0.78 15.00
CA ALA A 104 4.01 1.38 16.27
C ALA A 104 3.57 2.85 16.13
N THR A 105 4.24 3.63 15.28
CA THR A 105 4.04 5.09 15.18
C THR A 105 3.22 5.52 13.98
N SER A 106 3.09 4.64 12.98
CA SER A 106 2.61 4.97 11.63
C SER A 106 3.44 6.08 10.94
N VAL A 107 4.67 6.33 11.39
CA VAL A 107 5.57 7.34 10.83
C VAL A 107 6.71 6.66 10.09
N MET A 108 6.78 6.89 8.78
CA MET A 108 7.89 6.43 7.94
C MET A 108 8.81 7.60 7.59
N PRO A 109 10.14 7.44 7.60
CA PRO A 109 11.04 8.48 7.13
C PRO A 109 10.74 8.84 5.68
N ARG A 110 10.64 10.15 5.38
CA ARG A 110 10.21 10.63 4.05
C ARG A 110 11.04 10.07 2.90
N TYR A 111 12.32 9.80 3.13
CA TYR A 111 13.22 9.31 2.09
C TYR A 111 12.95 7.88 1.64
N VAL A 112 12.30 7.04 2.48
CA VAL A 112 12.00 5.64 2.14
C VAL A 112 11.04 5.53 0.94
N ASN A 113 10.13 6.50 0.80
CA ASN A 113 9.18 6.57 -0.31
C ASN A 113 9.68 7.37 -1.51
N ASN A 114 10.93 7.84 -1.49
CA ASN A 114 11.47 8.52 -2.65
C ASN A 114 11.73 7.48 -3.77
N THR A 115 11.27 7.78 -4.99
CA THR A 115 11.44 6.90 -6.15
C THR A 115 12.21 7.60 -7.26
N THR A 116 13.07 6.87 -7.96
CA THR A 116 13.72 7.33 -9.19
C THR A 116 12.93 6.87 -10.39
N ILE A 117 12.62 7.78 -11.32
CA ILE A 117 11.98 7.44 -12.58
C ILE A 117 13.05 7.48 -13.68
N SER A 118 13.33 6.33 -14.28
CA SER A 118 14.22 6.21 -15.43
C SER A 118 13.39 5.93 -16.68
N LEU A 119 13.47 6.81 -17.68
CA LEU A 119 12.82 6.62 -18.97
C LEU A 119 13.75 5.80 -19.88
N ILE A 120 13.29 4.63 -20.32
CA ILE A 120 14.01 3.80 -21.29
C ILE A 120 13.41 4.09 -22.68
N PRO A 121 14.20 4.62 -23.64
CA PRO A 121 13.73 4.84 -25.00
C PRO A 121 13.31 3.51 -25.64
N LYS A 122 12.13 3.50 -26.27
CA LYS A 122 11.69 2.35 -27.06
C LYS A 122 12.42 2.39 -28.41
N VAL A 123 13.13 1.31 -28.73
CA VAL A 123 13.67 1.03 -30.08
C VAL A 123 12.59 0.49 -31.00
#